data_AF-R6LPH8-F1
#
_entry.id   AF-R6LPH8-F1
#
_cell.length_a   1.000
_cell.length_b   1.000
_cell.length_c   1.000
_cell.angle_alpha   90.00
_cell.angle_beta   90.00
_cell.angle_gamma   90.00
#
_symmetry.space_group_name_H-M   'P 1'
#
loop_
_entity.id
_entity.type
_entity.pdbx_description
1 polymer ?
#
loop_
_entity_poly.entity_id
_entity_poly.type
_entity_poly.pdbx_seq_one_letter_code
_entity_poly.pdbx_strand_id
1 'polypeptide(L)' 'MLELSDKIIQEHHLTAMMITHNMTDAIRHGNRLIMMDRGRIVLDISGEEKKRLTKADLLARFAEKAGVQEETDEVLLS' A
#
# COMPACT_ATOMS: atom_id res chain seq x y z
N MET A 1 8.60 10.59 10.67
CA MET A 1 8.12 11.57 9.67
C MET A 1 6.66 11.31 9.29
N LEU A 2 6.32 10.09 8.83
CA LEU A 2 4.95 9.74 8.42
C LEU A 2 3.92 9.89 9.55
N GLU A 3 4.25 9.51 10.78
CA GLU A 3 3.34 9.70 11.93
C GLU A 3 2.97 11.17 12.19
N LEU A 4 3.90 12.11 11.99
CA LEU A 4 3.60 13.54 12.11
C LEU A 4 2.74 14.03 10.95
N SER A 5 3.00 13.51 9.74
CA SER A 5 2.20 13.84 8.56
C SER A 5 0.76 13.36 8.75
N ASP A 6 0.56 12.13 9.24
CA ASP A 6 -0.75 11.59 9.58
C ASP A 6 -1.50 12.49 10.58
N LYS A 7 -0.82 12.93 11.64
CA LYS A 7 -1.42 13.84 12.63
C LYS A 7 -1.90 15.13 11.97
N ILE A 8 -1.05 15.81 11.22
CA ILE A 8 -1.40 17.06 10.53
C ILE A 8 -2.57 16.85 9.55
N ILE A 9 -2.56 15.73 8.81
CA ILE A 9 -3.63 15.38 7.87
C ILE A 9 -4.96 15.19 8.60
N GLN A 10 -4.97 14.47 9.72
CA GLN A 10 -6.18 14.21 10.50
C GLN A 10 -6.69 15.47 11.21
N GLU A 11 -5.79 16.25 11.83
CA GLU A 11 -6.11 17.49 12.56
C GLU A 11 -6.71 18.56 11.65
N HIS A 12 -6.21 18.67 10.42
CA HIS A 12 -6.66 19.69 9.46
C HIS A 12 -7.58 19.16 8.36
N HIS A 13 -8.02 17.90 8.45
CA HIS A 13 -8.89 17.24 7.45
C HIS A 13 -8.38 17.38 6.00
N LEU A 14 -7.07 17.20 5.81
CA LEU A 14 -6.44 17.35 4.51
C LEU A 14 -6.62 16.10 3.66
N THR A 15 -6.75 16.28 2.35
CA THR A 15 -6.60 15.17 1.40
C THR A 15 -5.13 15.06 1.02
N ALA A 16 -4.53 13.90 1.27
CA ALA A 16 -3.13 13.64 0.97
C ALA A 16 -2.96 12.29 0.26
N MET A 17 -1.93 12.20 -0.58
CA MET A 17 -1.51 10.98 -1.23
C MET A 17 -0.03 10.74 -0.92
N MET A 18 0.26 9.58 -0.34
CA MET A 18 1.62 9.12 -0.08
C MET A 18 2.00 8.09 -1.14
N ILE A 19 3.18 8.24 -1.72
CA ILE A 19 3.77 7.25 -2.62
C ILE A 19 4.94 6.59 -1.87
N THR A 20 4.92 5.27 -1.78
CA THR A 20 5.96 4.49 -1.11
C THR A 20 6.14 3.15 -1.78
N HIS A 21 7.37 2.62 -1.76
CA HIS A 21 7.67 1.23 -2.12
C HIS A 21 7.63 0.31 -0.89
N ASN A 22 7.60 0.88 0.33
CA ASN A 22 7.55 0.11 1.56
C ASN A 22 6.12 -0.35 1.86
N MET A 23 5.87 -1.65 1.74
CA MET A 23 4.57 -2.26 2.01
C MET A 23 4.09 -2.07 3.45
N THR A 24 5.00 -2.07 4.42
CA THR A 24 4.65 -1.84 5.84
C THR A 24 4.07 -0.45 6.03
N ASP A 25 4.68 0.56 5.40
CA ASP A 25 4.18 1.93 5.47
C ASP A 25 2.83 2.07 4.76
N ALA A 26 2.67 1.46 3.58
CA ALA A 26 1.42 1.47 2.82
C ALA A 26 0.25 0.84 3.60
N ILE A 27 0.51 -0.24 4.34
CA ILE A 27 -0.48 -0.90 5.19
C ILE A 27 -0.79 -0.02 6.42
N ARG A 28 0.25 0.49 7.10
CA ARG A 28 0.12 1.22 8.36
C ARG A 28 -0.53 2.60 8.22
N HIS A 29 -0.17 3.35 7.18
CA HIS A 29 -0.54 4.77 7.04
C HIS A 29 -1.68 4.96 6.03
N GLY A 30 -2.51 6.00 6.24
CA GLY A 30 -3.66 6.31 5.39
C GLY A 30 -4.86 5.39 5.58
N ASN A 31 -5.98 5.73 4.93
CA ASN A 31 -7.27 5.03 5.02
C ASN A 31 -7.64 4.23 3.75
N ARG A 32 -6.84 4.36 2.69
CA ARG A 32 -6.97 3.66 1.42
C ARG A 32 -5.58 3.28 0.91
N LEU A 33 -5.47 2.11 0.30
CA LEU A 33 -4.26 1.60 -0.33
C LEU A 33 -4.58 1.36 -1.81
N ILE A 34 -3.79 1.98 -2.68
CA ILE A 34 -3.88 1.80 -4.13
C ILE A 34 -2.54 1.24 -4.58
N MET A 35 -2.57 0.10 -5.26
CA MET A 35 -1.39 -0.49 -5.89
C MET A 35 -1.53 -0.37 -7.40
N MET A 36 -0.44 0.01 -8.06
CA MET A 36 -0.41 0.22 -9.49
C MET A 36 0.67 -0.65 -10.14
N ASP A 37 0.35 -1.25 -11.29
CA ASP A 37 1.30 -1.90 -12.19
C ASP A 37 1.07 -1.36 -13.61
N ARG A 38 2.16 -0.98 -14.31
CA ARG A 38 2.12 -0.47 -15.70
C ARG A 38 1.02 0.55 -15.98
N GLY A 39 0.85 1.52 -15.06
CA GLY A 39 -0.14 2.59 -15.18
C GLY A 39 -1.59 2.19 -14.93
N ARG A 40 -1.85 0.97 -14.44
CA ARG A 40 -3.18 0.48 -14.07
C ARG A 40 -3.26 0.22 -12.58
N ILE A 41 -4.43 0.50 -11.99
CA ILE A 41 -4.72 0.11 -10.61
C ILE A 41 -4.97 -1.40 -10.58
N VAL A 42 -4.12 -2.13 -9.87
CA VAL A 42 -4.23 -3.59 -9.69
C VAL A 42 -4.83 -3.97 -8.35
N LEU A 43 -4.78 -3.05 -7.38
CA LEU A 43 -5.39 -3.21 -6.07
C LEU A 43 -5.92 -1.87 -5.56
N ASP A 44 -7.12 -1.90 -4.98
CA ASP A 44 -7.75 -0.74 -4.36
C ASP A 44 -8.51 -1.21 -3.11
N ILE A 45 -7.96 -0.93 -1.93
CA ILE A 45 -8.49 -1.39 -0.65
C ILE A 45 -8.71 -0.19 0.25
N SER A 46 -9.84 -0.15 0.96
CA SER A 46 -10.16 0.93 1.90
C SER A 46 -10.84 0.44 3.18
N GLY A 47 -10.88 1.30 4.18
CA GLY A 47 -11.64 1.07 5.42
C GLY A 47 -11.20 -0.17 6.21
N GLU A 48 -12.16 -0.97 6.64
CA GLU A 48 -11.92 -2.15 7.49
C GLU A 48 -11.12 -3.25 6.79
N GLU A 49 -11.20 -3.35 5.46
CA GLU A 49 -10.38 -4.31 4.72
C GLU A 49 -8.90 -3.95 4.82
N LYS A 50 -8.56 -2.65 4.72
CA LYS A 50 -7.17 -2.18 4.89
C LYS A 50 -6.65 -2.45 6.30
N LYS A 51 -7.49 -2.25 7.33
CA LYS A 51 -7.10 -2.46 8.73
C LYS A 51 -6.74 -3.91 9.04
N ARG A 52 -7.33 -4.87 8.33
CA ARG A 52 -7.04 -6.30 8.48
C ARG A 52 -5.97 -6.81 7.52
N LEU A 53 -5.49 -5.96 6.62
CA LEU A 53 -4.55 -6.35 5.57
C LEU A 53 -3.18 -6.65 6.17
N THR A 54 -2.63 -7.82 5.87
CA THR A 54 -1.26 -8.18 6.27
C THR A 54 -0.30 -8.05 5.09
N LYS A 55 1.01 -8.01 5.39
CA LYS A 55 2.06 -8.01 4.36
C LYS A 55 1.97 -9.26 3.47
N ALA A 56 1.63 -10.41 4.04
CA ALA A 56 1.47 -11.66 3.30
C ALA A 56 0.28 -11.59 2.31
N ASP A 57 -0.86 -11.03 2.74
CA ASP A 57 -2.02 -10.83 1.86
C ASP A 57 -1.70 -9.91 0.70
N LEU A 58 -0.94 -8.84 0.96
CA LEU A 58 -0.55 -7.87 -0.06
C LEU A 58 0.39 -8.51 -1.10
N LEU A 59 1.36 -9.32 -0.65
CA LEU A 59 2.26 -10.07 -1.53
C LEU A 59 1.51 -11.09 -2.39
N ALA A 60 0.60 -11.86 -1.77
CA ALA A 60 -0.20 -12.84 -2.49
C ALA A 60 -1.07 -12.18 -3.58
N ARG A 61 -1.73 -11.07 -3.25
CA ARG A 61 -2.55 -10.30 -4.21
C ARG A 61 -1.71 -9.66 -5.30
N PHE A 62 -0.50 -9.21 -4.99
CA PHE A 62 0.42 -8.68 -6.00
C PHE A 62 0.88 -9.77 -6.97
N ALA A 63 1.31 -10.93 -6.47
CA ALA A 63 1.72 -12.06 -7.30
C ALA A 63 0.59 -12.55 -8.23
N GLU A 64 -0.63 -12.66 -7.70
CA GLU A 64 -1.83 -13.02 -8.48
C GLU A 64 -2.11 -12.03 -9.61
N LYS A 65 -1.97 -10.71 -9.35
CA LYS A 65 -2.36 -9.65 -10.30
C LYS A 65 -1.24 -9.27 -11.27
N ALA A 66 0.02 -9.37 -10.86
CA ALA A 66 1.17 -9.07 -11.70
C ALA A 66 1.42 -10.17 -12.75
N GLY A 67 0.90 -11.38 -12.55
CA GLY A 67 1.16 -12.53 -13.44
C GLY A 67 2.64 -12.96 -13.44
N VAL A 68 3.41 -12.49 -12.45
CA VAL A 68 4.84 -12.73 -12.30
C VAL A 68 4.98 -14.03 -11.51
N GLN A 69 5.25 -15.13 -12.22
CA GLN A 69 5.53 -16.43 -11.60
C GLN A 69 6.97 -16.56 -11.09
N GLU A 70 7.87 -15.62 -11.39
CA GLU A 70 9.28 -15.62 -10.95
C GLU A 70 9.75 -14.16 -10.84
N GLU A 71 10.49 -13.79 -9.78
CA GLU A 71 10.96 -12.43 -9.39
C GLU A 71 10.17 -11.70 -8.28
N THR A 72 9.64 -12.42 -7.30
CA THR A 72 9.24 -11.80 -6.01
C THR A 72 10.43 -11.29 -5.19
N ASP A 73 11.64 -11.78 -5.44
CA ASP A 73 12.80 -11.53 -4.56
C ASP A 73 13.46 -10.15 -4.74
N GLU A 74 13.47 -9.57 -5.95
CA GLU A 74 14.04 -8.22 -6.17
C GLU A 74 13.18 -7.10 -5.54
N VAL A 75 11.84 -7.27 -5.56
CA VAL A 75 10.90 -6.33 -4.94
C VAL A 75 10.94 -6.42 -3.40
N LEU A 76 11.38 -7.57 -2.86
CA LEU A 76 11.49 -7.81 -1.41
C LEU A 76 12.75 -7.20 -0.77
N LEU A 77 13.79 -6.92 -1.55
CA LEU A 77 15.12 -6.50 -1.08
C LEU A 77 15.41 -4.99 -1.19
N SER A 78 14.43 -4.18 -1.62
CA SER A 78 14.59 -2.72 -1.79
C SER A 78 13.85 -1.91 -0.73
#